data_AF-A0A7J3V1Y7-F1
#
_entry.id   AF-A0A7J3V1Y7-F1
#
_cell.length_a   1.000
_cell.length_b   1.000
_cell.length_c   1.000
_cell.angle_alpha   90.00
_cell.angle_beta   90.00
_cell.angle_gamma   90.00
#
_symmetry.space_group_name_H-M   'P 1'
#
loop_
_entity.id
_entity.type
_entity.pdbx_description
1 polymer ?
#
loop_
_entity_poly.entity_id
_entity_poly.type
_entity_poly.pdbx_seq_one_letter_code
_entity_poly.pdbx_strand_id
1 'polypeptide(L)'
;MKTYRLDEVTKRALEGPFMDEKDFDMKLMKRTKELVKEYDIRYDPKQPVCTDDSVADDVYEAAMRLLLEMGFYCQTTKRTIMFEEGEIKMVLRSLPESILLGSGKDAIVMNMRRVEDPRPPVIHAGPTGTLCTEGEIYVKTLRSFAQEEVIDSLGAGTLATIDGFKIRKGTPQEFRAARLLARWAREAISQAGRPGMHINDVAVVSPEAKLCALDPAYGLRPSDGIIVSQMIELKTSLQHLSLVEHLQSYGIHIGNLMTPILGGYAGGPEGTAIVNVAEHIAGAVCYSASYHYCSLTNVKNLNGTDRPGLWAISMVGQALSRNSEIMSVYDCYCASGPGEEMLLLEAAAGGVAASVAGMNVMGCGSCGGKLVDHSTGLEARMLKEAAAAAAGMSRADANEILNKLLPRYEERLDIFKAPKGKTFQDLYDLASARPKAEWQDLYDKVARELSDLGLEIA
;
A
#
# COMPACT_ATOMS: atom_id res chain seq x y z
N MET A 1 -18.92 -32.26 -0.31
CA MET A 1 -17.69 -31.91 0.44
C MET A 1 -17.28 -30.53 -0.07
N LYS A 2 -17.35 -29.47 0.75
CA LYS A 2 -16.85 -28.15 0.30
C LYS A 2 -15.33 -28.23 0.31
N THR A 3 -14.72 -28.40 -0.86
CA THR A 3 -13.27 -28.30 -1.04
C THR A 3 -12.79 -26.98 -0.43
N TYR A 4 -11.70 -27.01 0.34
CA TYR A 4 -11.12 -25.78 0.88
C TYR A 4 -10.76 -24.87 -0.30
N ARG A 5 -11.12 -23.60 -0.23
CA ARG A 5 -11.02 -22.69 -1.37
C ARG A 5 -9.58 -22.61 -1.93
N LEU A 6 -8.59 -22.66 -1.04
CA LEU A 6 -7.18 -22.63 -1.41
C LEU A 6 -6.72 -23.94 -2.08
N ASP A 7 -7.33 -25.09 -1.77
CA ASP A 7 -7.03 -26.35 -2.45
C ASP A 7 -7.42 -26.27 -3.93
N GLU A 8 -8.57 -25.65 -4.23
CA GLU A 8 -9.02 -25.43 -5.61
C GLU A 8 -8.09 -24.45 -6.34
N VAL A 9 -7.69 -23.35 -5.69
CA VAL A 9 -6.69 -22.42 -6.24
C VAL A 9 -5.37 -23.14 -6.52
N THR A 10 -4.90 -23.97 -5.59
CA THR A 10 -3.65 -24.73 -5.72
C THR A 10 -3.74 -25.77 -6.83
N LYS A 11 -4.87 -26.49 -6.92
CA LYS A 11 -5.14 -27.43 -8.02
C LYS A 11 -5.06 -26.72 -9.37
N ARG A 12 -5.73 -25.57 -9.52
CA ARG A 12 -5.68 -24.77 -10.76
C ARG A 12 -4.28 -24.22 -11.03
N ALA A 13 -3.49 -23.91 -10.00
CA ALA A 13 -2.09 -23.53 -10.18
C ALA A 13 -1.24 -24.70 -10.72
N LEU A 14 -1.58 -25.96 -10.42
CA LEU A 14 -0.87 -27.16 -10.89
C LEU A 14 -1.37 -27.68 -12.25
N GLU A 15 -2.66 -27.51 -12.54
CA GLU A 15 -3.35 -28.16 -13.67
C GLU A 15 -3.86 -27.16 -14.73
N GLY A 16 -3.89 -25.86 -14.42
CA GLY A 16 -4.38 -24.81 -15.31
C GLY A 16 -3.56 -24.66 -16.60
N PRO A 17 -4.02 -23.84 -17.56
CA PRO A 17 -3.35 -23.68 -18.85
C PRO A 17 -1.88 -23.28 -18.69
N PHE A 18 -0.98 -23.97 -19.38
CA PHE A 18 0.43 -23.63 -19.41
C PHE A 18 0.67 -22.38 -20.27
N MET A 19 1.54 -21.49 -19.80
CA MET A 19 2.00 -20.32 -20.56
C MET A 19 3.40 -19.92 -20.09
N ASP A 20 4.31 -19.64 -21.00
CA ASP A 20 5.59 -19.03 -20.61
C ASP A 20 5.36 -17.59 -20.13
N GLU A 21 6.11 -17.17 -19.12
CA GLU A 21 5.90 -15.89 -18.44
C GLU A 21 5.98 -14.71 -19.40
N LYS A 22 6.93 -14.73 -20.34
CA LYS A 22 7.05 -13.69 -21.37
C LYS A 22 5.81 -13.61 -22.25
N ASP A 23 5.19 -14.74 -22.58
CA ASP A 23 3.99 -14.77 -23.40
C ASP A 23 2.79 -14.24 -22.62
N PHE A 24 2.73 -14.54 -21.31
CA PHE A 24 1.75 -13.95 -20.40
C PHE A 24 1.86 -12.43 -20.35
N ASP A 25 3.07 -11.91 -20.15
CA ASP A 25 3.33 -10.45 -20.09
C ASP A 25 2.97 -9.74 -21.41
N MET A 26 3.31 -10.34 -22.55
CA MET A 26 2.98 -9.79 -23.86
C MET A 26 1.47 -9.85 -24.15
N LYS A 27 0.80 -10.93 -23.72
CA LYS A 27 -0.67 -11.06 -23.83
C LYS A 27 -1.36 -10.02 -22.94
N LEU A 28 -0.90 -9.83 -21.71
CA LEU A 28 -1.39 -8.82 -20.77
C LEU A 28 -1.29 -7.43 -21.40
N MET A 29 -0.11 -7.03 -21.85
CA MET A 29 0.12 -5.72 -22.46
C MET A 29 -0.80 -5.47 -23.65
N LYS A 30 -0.93 -6.44 -24.55
CA LYS A 30 -1.81 -6.32 -25.72
C LYS A 30 -3.27 -6.19 -25.28
N ARG A 31 -3.71 -7.03 -24.35
CA ARG A 31 -5.12 -7.09 -23.96
C ARG A 31 -5.55 -5.86 -23.16
N THR A 32 -4.72 -5.40 -22.24
CA THR A 32 -4.96 -4.14 -21.51
C THR A 32 -5.13 -2.97 -22.46
N LYS A 33 -4.28 -2.85 -23.50
CA LYS A 33 -4.41 -1.80 -24.52
C LYS A 33 -5.71 -1.89 -25.33
N GLU A 34 -6.17 -3.10 -25.64
CA GLU A 34 -7.46 -3.31 -26.32
C GLU A 34 -8.62 -2.87 -25.43
N LEU A 35 -8.61 -3.26 -24.15
CA LEU A 35 -9.65 -2.89 -23.19
C LEU A 35 -9.73 -1.38 -22.97
N VAL A 36 -8.59 -0.69 -22.82
CA VAL A 36 -8.55 0.79 -22.74
C VAL A 36 -9.27 1.42 -23.93
N LYS A 37 -9.08 0.88 -25.14
CA LYS A 37 -9.73 1.36 -26.36
C LYS A 37 -11.22 0.98 -26.44
N GLU A 38 -11.57 -0.25 -26.06
CA GLU A 38 -12.95 -0.75 -26.09
C GLU A 38 -13.87 0.06 -25.16
N TYR A 39 -13.38 0.43 -23.98
CA TYR A 39 -14.10 1.20 -22.97
C TYR A 39 -13.87 2.71 -23.06
N ASP A 40 -13.07 3.19 -24.02
CA ASP A 40 -12.69 4.61 -24.20
C ASP A 40 -12.22 5.30 -22.90
N ILE A 41 -11.44 4.58 -22.08
CA ILE A 41 -10.92 5.08 -20.81
C ILE A 41 -9.81 6.09 -21.12
N ARG A 42 -9.90 7.30 -20.56
CA ARG A 42 -8.96 8.40 -20.83
C ARG A 42 -8.50 9.09 -19.56
N TYR A 43 -7.19 9.23 -19.43
CA TYR A 43 -6.57 10.08 -18.44
C TYR A 43 -6.70 11.57 -18.81
N ASP A 44 -7.19 12.38 -17.87
CA ASP A 44 -7.18 13.84 -17.95
C ASP A 44 -6.23 14.43 -16.88
N PRO A 45 -5.10 15.07 -17.27
CA PRO A 45 -4.17 15.67 -16.32
C PRO A 45 -4.76 16.81 -15.47
N LYS A 46 -5.90 17.39 -15.87
CA LYS A 46 -6.60 18.42 -15.10
C LYS A 46 -7.48 17.84 -13.99
N GLN A 47 -7.78 16.55 -14.05
CA GLN A 47 -8.54 15.84 -13.03
C GLN A 47 -7.68 14.72 -12.42
N PRO A 48 -6.66 15.03 -11.59
CA PRO A 48 -5.94 14.01 -10.81
C PRO A 48 -6.85 13.04 -10.05
N VAL A 49 -8.09 13.44 -9.77
CA VAL A 49 -9.18 12.56 -9.34
C VAL A 49 -10.34 12.69 -10.32
N CYS A 50 -10.64 11.63 -11.09
CA CYS A 50 -11.75 11.70 -12.05
C CYS A 50 -13.09 11.95 -11.35
N THR A 51 -13.90 12.85 -11.91
CA THR A 51 -15.24 13.19 -11.38
C THR A 51 -16.37 12.45 -12.09
N ASP A 52 -16.07 11.76 -13.18
CA ASP A 52 -17.03 10.98 -13.95
C ASP A 52 -17.10 9.54 -13.43
N ASP A 53 -18.23 9.22 -12.81
CA ASP A 53 -18.52 7.92 -12.24
C ASP A 53 -18.52 6.78 -13.26
N SER A 54 -18.91 7.06 -14.51
CA SER A 54 -18.99 5.98 -15.51
C SER A 54 -17.60 5.45 -15.87
N VAL A 55 -16.57 6.31 -15.83
CA VAL A 55 -15.18 5.89 -16.09
C VAL A 55 -14.70 4.88 -15.04
N ALA A 56 -15.07 5.09 -13.77
CA ALA A 56 -14.72 4.16 -12.70
C ALA A 56 -15.43 2.80 -12.84
N ASP A 57 -16.69 2.82 -13.28
CA ASP A 57 -17.46 1.61 -13.54
C ASP A 57 -16.90 0.85 -14.76
N ASP A 58 -16.54 1.57 -15.83
CA ASP A 58 -15.90 1.01 -17.03
C ASP A 58 -14.53 0.38 -16.71
N VAL A 59 -13.71 1.02 -15.86
CA VAL A 59 -12.45 0.45 -15.38
C VAL A 59 -12.69 -0.84 -14.61
N TYR A 60 -13.70 -0.88 -13.75
CA TYR A 60 -14.04 -2.10 -13.01
C TYR A 60 -14.48 -3.24 -13.93
N GLU A 61 -15.36 -2.95 -14.90
CA GLU A 61 -15.81 -3.94 -15.89
C GLU A 61 -14.65 -4.46 -16.77
N ALA A 62 -13.80 -3.56 -17.25
CA ALA A 62 -12.61 -3.90 -18.00
C ALA A 62 -11.66 -4.79 -17.19
N ALA A 63 -11.48 -4.50 -15.90
CA ALA A 63 -10.64 -5.28 -14.99
C ALA A 63 -11.21 -6.68 -14.74
N MET A 64 -12.53 -6.81 -14.55
CA MET A 64 -13.21 -8.09 -14.42
C MET A 64 -13.02 -8.94 -15.68
N ARG A 65 -13.22 -8.34 -16.86
CA ARG A 65 -12.98 -9.03 -18.15
C ARG A 65 -11.52 -9.45 -18.30
N LEU A 66 -10.59 -8.57 -17.96
CA LEU A 66 -9.16 -8.87 -18.01
C LEU A 66 -8.83 -10.08 -17.13
N LEU A 67 -9.30 -10.10 -15.89
CA LEU A 67 -9.04 -11.20 -14.95
C LEU A 67 -9.65 -12.52 -15.43
N LEU A 68 -10.86 -12.51 -15.99
CA LEU A 68 -11.51 -13.72 -16.52
C LEU A 68 -10.77 -14.29 -17.74
N GLU A 69 -10.23 -13.42 -18.59
CA GLU A 69 -9.53 -13.83 -19.82
C GLU A 69 -8.05 -14.19 -19.60
N MET A 70 -7.41 -13.55 -18.62
CA MET A 70 -5.98 -13.71 -18.31
C MET A 70 -5.73 -14.70 -17.17
N GLY A 71 -6.64 -14.80 -16.21
CA GLY A 71 -6.45 -15.51 -14.94
C GLY A 71 -5.33 -14.91 -14.08
N PHE A 72 -4.87 -15.68 -13.09
CA PHE A 72 -3.78 -15.31 -12.18
C PHE A 72 -2.60 -16.26 -12.34
N TYR A 73 -1.45 -15.76 -12.82
CA TYR A 73 -0.36 -16.61 -13.28
C TYR A 73 0.53 -17.10 -12.13
N CYS A 74 0.67 -18.42 -11.98
CA CYS A 74 1.59 -19.02 -11.02
C CYS A 74 2.97 -19.22 -11.66
N GLN A 75 3.94 -18.42 -11.24
CA GLN A 75 5.32 -18.46 -11.76
C GLN A 75 6.02 -19.81 -11.49
N THR A 76 5.71 -20.46 -10.36
CA THR A 76 6.35 -21.73 -9.99
C THR A 76 6.02 -22.85 -10.98
N THR A 77 4.79 -22.90 -11.47
CA THR A 77 4.28 -23.98 -12.34
C THR A 77 4.15 -23.55 -13.79
N LYS A 78 4.34 -22.25 -14.08
CA LYS A 78 4.10 -21.63 -15.38
C LYS A 78 2.69 -21.89 -15.91
N ARG A 79 1.72 -21.81 -15.01
CA ARG A 79 0.31 -22.07 -15.31
C ARG A 79 -0.58 -20.98 -14.78
N THR A 80 -1.71 -20.80 -15.43
CA THR A 80 -2.68 -19.78 -15.07
C THR A 80 -3.81 -20.38 -14.24
N ILE A 81 -4.10 -19.76 -13.10
CA ILE A 81 -5.30 -20.01 -12.31
C ILE A 81 -6.45 -19.28 -13.02
N MET A 82 -7.30 -20.03 -13.72
CA MET A 82 -8.46 -19.49 -14.42
C MET A 82 -9.67 -19.41 -13.49
N PHE A 83 -10.58 -18.49 -13.80
CA PHE A 83 -11.77 -18.25 -12.99
C PHE A 83 -13.08 -18.31 -13.78
N GLU A 84 -14.15 -18.62 -13.08
CA GLU A 84 -15.52 -18.35 -13.56
C GLU A 84 -16.03 -17.03 -12.95
N GLU A 85 -16.88 -16.31 -13.68
CA GLU A 85 -17.41 -15.04 -13.21
C GLU A 85 -18.24 -15.20 -11.92
N GLY A 86 -19.01 -16.29 -11.83
CA GLY A 86 -19.87 -16.58 -10.69
C GLY A 86 -19.10 -16.77 -9.37
N GLU A 87 -17.93 -17.41 -9.41
CA GLU A 87 -17.10 -17.62 -8.21
C GLU A 87 -16.44 -16.33 -7.75
N ILE A 88 -16.00 -15.47 -8.67
CA ILE A 88 -15.46 -14.15 -8.31
C ILE A 88 -16.57 -13.33 -7.65
N LYS A 89 -17.75 -13.23 -8.28
CA LYS A 89 -18.89 -12.47 -7.74
C LYS A 89 -19.37 -13.00 -6.40
N MET A 90 -19.36 -14.32 -6.18
CA MET A 90 -19.73 -14.93 -4.90
C MET A 90 -18.82 -14.41 -3.77
N VAL A 91 -17.54 -14.24 -4.07
CA VAL A 91 -16.53 -13.88 -3.08
C VAL A 91 -16.61 -12.41 -2.76
N LEU A 92 -16.69 -11.57 -3.78
CA LEU A 92 -16.82 -10.12 -3.61
C LEU A 92 -18.06 -9.75 -2.79
N ARG A 93 -19.17 -10.50 -2.94
CA ARG A 93 -20.39 -10.34 -2.13
C ARG A 93 -20.27 -10.81 -0.68
N SER A 94 -19.24 -11.60 -0.36
CA SER A 94 -19.00 -12.16 0.97
C SER A 94 -17.94 -11.39 1.77
N LEU A 95 -17.31 -10.39 1.15
CA LEU A 95 -16.32 -9.56 1.81
C LEU A 95 -16.98 -8.74 2.93
N PRO A 96 -16.30 -8.57 4.08
CA PRO A 96 -16.82 -7.76 5.16
C PRO A 96 -16.70 -6.26 4.83
N GLU A 97 -17.66 -5.45 5.28
CA GLU A 97 -17.58 -3.99 5.16
C GLU A 97 -16.61 -3.36 6.17
N SER A 98 -16.21 -4.11 7.20
CA SER A 98 -15.26 -3.66 8.22
C SER A 98 -14.51 -4.81 8.88
N ILE A 99 -13.32 -4.50 9.42
CA ILE A 99 -12.48 -5.42 10.19
C ILE A 99 -11.95 -4.73 11.44
N LEU A 100 -11.72 -5.52 12.50
CA LEU A 100 -11.10 -5.06 13.74
C LEU A 100 -9.60 -5.35 13.70
N LEU A 101 -8.78 -4.32 13.82
CA LEU A 101 -7.32 -4.43 13.83
C LEU A 101 -6.79 -4.09 15.23
N GLY A 102 -5.78 -4.84 15.69
CA GLY A 102 -5.20 -4.65 17.02
C GLY A 102 -6.11 -5.15 18.15
N SER A 103 -5.86 -4.67 19.37
CA SER A 103 -6.52 -5.18 20.58
C SER A 103 -6.64 -4.16 21.71
N GLY A 104 -7.58 -4.39 22.61
CA GLY A 104 -7.78 -3.55 23.80
C GLY A 104 -8.14 -2.10 23.45
N LYS A 105 -7.60 -1.15 24.22
CA LYS A 105 -7.84 0.30 24.02
C LYS A 105 -7.26 0.86 22.72
N ASP A 106 -6.32 0.14 22.11
CA ASP A 106 -5.59 0.55 20.91
C ASP A 106 -6.17 -0.10 19.64
N ALA A 107 -7.23 -0.90 19.77
CA ALA A 107 -7.90 -1.53 18.63
C ALA A 107 -8.65 -0.49 17.79
N ILE A 108 -8.64 -0.67 16.48
CA ILE A 108 -9.29 0.21 15.52
C ILE A 108 -10.20 -0.61 14.60
N VAL A 109 -11.29 0.00 14.13
CA VAL A 109 -12.12 -0.58 13.08
C VAL A 109 -11.73 0.06 11.76
N MET A 110 -11.16 -0.74 10.86
CA MET A 110 -10.94 -0.32 9.48
C MET A 110 -12.17 -0.67 8.66
N ASN A 111 -12.67 0.31 7.92
CA ASN A 111 -13.88 0.18 7.11
C ASN A 111 -13.53 0.20 5.63
N MET A 112 -14.35 -0.49 4.84
CA MET A 112 -14.54 -0.14 3.44
C MET A 112 -15.12 1.28 3.39
N ARG A 113 -14.52 2.14 2.56
CA ARG A 113 -14.92 3.53 2.37
C ARG A 113 -15.53 3.69 0.98
N ARG A 114 -16.60 4.48 0.89
CA ARG A 114 -17.18 4.86 -0.40
C ARG A 114 -16.40 6.04 -1.00
N VAL A 115 -16.67 6.34 -2.27
CA VAL A 115 -16.20 7.59 -2.88
C VAL A 115 -16.73 8.78 -2.05
N GLU A 116 -15.85 9.73 -1.74
CA GLU A 116 -16.15 10.91 -0.92
C GLU A 116 -16.69 10.60 0.49
N ASP A 117 -16.32 9.44 1.06
CA ASP A 117 -16.78 9.02 2.39
C ASP A 117 -16.42 10.06 3.48
N PRO A 118 -17.38 10.49 4.31
CA PRO A 118 -17.14 11.46 5.38
C PRO A 118 -16.32 10.91 6.53
N ARG A 119 -16.16 9.58 6.63
CA ARG A 119 -15.32 8.97 7.67
C ARG A 119 -13.85 9.12 7.29
N PRO A 120 -12.99 9.58 8.21
CA PRO A 120 -11.56 9.68 7.94
C PRO A 120 -10.96 8.28 7.67
N PRO A 121 -10.01 8.17 6.73
CA PRO A 121 -9.36 6.89 6.44
C PRO A 121 -8.49 6.42 7.60
N VAL A 122 -8.41 5.11 7.81
CA VAL A 122 -7.40 4.51 8.68
C VAL A 122 -6.02 4.66 8.03
N ILE A 123 -4.99 4.97 8.83
CA ILE A 123 -3.59 4.97 8.36
C ILE A 123 -2.79 3.78 8.90
N HIS A 124 -2.06 3.12 7.99
CA HIS A 124 -0.96 2.22 8.34
C HIS A 124 0.36 2.95 8.14
N ALA A 125 1.09 3.27 9.21
CA ALA A 125 2.25 4.13 9.12
C ALA A 125 3.53 3.47 9.64
N GLY A 126 4.63 3.72 8.95
CA GLY A 126 5.95 3.26 9.34
C GLY A 126 6.94 3.55 8.23
N PRO A 127 8.16 3.00 8.32
CA PRO A 127 9.13 3.09 7.23
C PRO A 127 8.68 2.33 5.97
N THR A 128 7.52 1.66 5.95
CA THR A 128 6.87 1.22 4.70
C THR A 128 7.77 0.37 3.80
N GLY A 129 8.51 -0.57 4.38
CA GLY A 129 9.46 -1.42 3.66
C GLY A 129 10.80 -0.77 3.27
N THR A 130 11.03 0.52 3.58
CA THR A 130 12.32 1.20 3.34
C THR A 130 13.43 0.63 4.22
N LEU A 131 14.68 0.83 3.78
CA LEU A 131 15.86 0.36 4.51
C LEU A 131 16.04 1.11 5.82
N CYS A 132 16.24 0.36 6.90
CA CYS A 132 16.48 0.88 8.23
C CYS A 132 17.74 0.25 8.84
N THR A 133 18.38 1.01 9.71
CA THR A 133 19.44 0.55 10.60
C THR A 133 18.84 -0.32 11.70
N GLU A 134 19.50 -1.43 12.03
CA GLU A 134 19.05 -2.41 13.01
C GLU A 134 19.16 -1.94 14.47
N GLY A 135 18.53 -2.69 15.38
CA GLY A 135 18.67 -2.48 16.83
C GLY A 135 17.88 -1.28 17.36
N GLU A 136 18.50 -0.51 18.26
CA GLU A 136 17.82 0.58 18.97
C GLU A 136 17.34 1.70 18.04
N ILE A 137 18.08 1.97 16.95
CA ILE A 137 17.65 2.94 15.94
C ILE A 137 16.35 2.48 15.29
N TYR A 138 16.22 1.20 14.92
CA TYR A 138 14.99 0.65 14.37
C TYR A 138 13.78 0.87 15.29
N VAL A 139 13.94 0.52 16.58
CA VAL A 139 12.88 0.69 17.59
C VAL A 139 12.48 2.15 17.72
N LYS A 140 13.45 3.07 17.73
CA LYS A 140 13.20 4.52 17.83
C LYS A 140 12.52 5.09 16.59
N THR A 141 12.94 4.64 15.40
CA THR A 141 12.29 5.00 14.14
C THR A 141 10.84 4.57 14.18
N LEU A 142 10.53 3.31 14.51
CA LEU A 142 9.15 2.82 14.64
C LEU A 142 8.35 3.55 15.73
N ARG A 143 8.98 3.82 16.88
CA ARG A 143 8.36 4.57 17.97
C ARG A 143 7.97 5.97 17.52
N SER A 144 8.75 6.61 16.63
CA SER A 144 8.42 7.93 16.09
C SER A 144 7.07 7.97 15.37
N PHE A 145 6.65 6.87 14.75
CA PHE A 145 5.31 6.71 14.17
C PHE A 145 4.28 6.33 15.24
N ALA A 146 4.57 5.32 16.06
CA ALA A 146 3.59 4.78 17.01
C ALA A 146 3.09 5.82 18.04
N GLN A 147 3.93 6.79 18.39
CA GLN A 147 3.62 7.84 19.37
C GLN A 147 2.82 9.03 18.78
N GLU A 148 2.59 9.05 17.47
CA GLU A 148 1.74 10.04 16.82
C GLU A 148 0.29 9.68 17.06
N GLU A 149 -0.47 10.60 17.65
CA GLU A 149 -1.85 10.32 18.07
C GLU A 149 -2.77 10.02 16.88
N VAL A 150 -2.52 10.65 15.73
CA VAL A 150 -3.30 10.46 14.51
C VAL A 150 -3.01 9.12 13.80
N ILE A 151 -1.91 8.44 14.13
CA ILE A 151 -1.50 7.21 13.48
C ILE A 151 -2.26 6.02 14.08
N ASP A 152 -2.96 5.24 13.26
CA ASP A 152 -3.84 4.16 13.73
C ASP A 152 -3.13 2.80 13.85
N SER A 153 -2.24 2.49 12.90
CA SER A 153 -1.51 1.23 12.81
C SER A 153 -0.03 1.44 12.53
N LEU A 154 0.83 0.54 13.02
CA LEU A 154 2.27 0.55 12.75
C LEU A 154 2.60 -0.36 11.56
N GLY A 155 3.54 0.09 10.73
CA GLY A 155 4.20 -0.73 9.71
C GLY A 155 5.71 -0.77 9.88
N ALA A 156 6.34 -1.69 9.17
CA ALA A 156 7.74 -2.03 9.34
C ALA A 156 8.60 -1.54 8.17
N GLY A 157 9.84 -1.12 8.47
CA GLY A 157 10.93 -1.05 7.51
C GLY A 157 11.67 -2.37 7.37
N THR A 158 12.49 -2.52 6.33
CA THR A 158 13.39 -3.67 6.15
C THR A 158 14.80 -3.35 6.64
N LEU A 159 15.64 -4.36 6.85
CA LEU A 159 17.00 -4.20 7.36
C LEU A 159 18.03 -4.45 6.26
N ALA A 160 19.10 -3.66 6.25
CA ALA A 160 20.27 -3.96 5.44
C ALA A 160 21.14 -5.07 6.06
N THR A 161 21.24 -5.08 7.39
CA THR A 161 22.06 -6.00 8.17
C THR A 161 21.30 -6.53 9.38
N ILE A 162 21.72 -7.71 9.86
CA ILE A 162 21.38 -8.20 11.19
C ILE A 162 22.63 -8.75 11.87
N ASP A 163 22.91 -8.30 13.09
CA ASP A 163 24.15 -8.57 13.83
C ASP A 163 25.40 -8.20 13.00
N GLY A 164 25.31 -7.14 12.18
CA GLY A 164 26.37 -6.73 11.24
C GLY A 164 26.50 -7.60 9.98
N PHE A 165 25.69 -8.66 9.83
CA PHE A 165 25.67 -9.48 8.62
C PHE A 165 24.68 -8.95 7.60
N LYS A 166 25.13 -8.75 6.36
CA LYS A 166 24.24 -8.42 5.24
C LYS A 166 23.17 -9.50 5.06
N ILE A 167 21.91 -9.09 5.08
CA ILE A 167 20.79 -10.00 4.86
C ILE A 167 20.73 -10.35 3.37
N ARG A 168 20.49 -11.63 3.09
CA ARG A 168 20.27 -12.15 1.73
C ARG A 168 19.01 -12.99 1.74
N LYS A 169 18.28 -12.95 0.63
CA LYS A 169 17.07 -13.75 0.44
C LYS A 169 17.36 -15.24 0.66
N GLY A 170 16.51 -15.89 1.43
CA GLY A 170 16.54 -17.32 1.72
C GLY A 170 17.62 -17.75 2.70
N THR A 171 18.35 -16.83 3.35
CA THR A 171 19.40 -17.20 4.32
C THR A 171 18.90 -17.16 5.76
N PRO A 172 19.52 -17.91 6.70
CA PRO A 172 19.10 -17.91 8.11
C PRO A 172 19.02 -16.52 8.76
N GLN A 173 19.81 -15.57 8.29
CA GLN A 173 19.78 -14.16 8.72
C GLN A 173 18.45 -13.48 8.41
N GLU A 174 17.84 -13.76 7.26
CA GLU A 174 16.53 -13.20 6.90
C GLU A 174 15.43 -13.72 7.83
N PHE A 175 15.46 -15.02 8.15
CA PHE A 175 14.49 -15.64 9.07
C PHE A 175 14.67 -15.10 10.50
N ARG A 176 15.92 -14.85 10.92
CA ARG A 176 16.20 -14.15 12.18
C ARG A 176 15.69 -12.71 12.15
N ALA A 177 15.92 -12.00 11.06
CA ALA A 177 15.47 -10.62 10.88
C ALA A 177 13.94 -10.54 10.99
N ALA A 178 13.18 -11.43 10.36
CA ALA A 178 11.72 -11.49 10.47
C ALA A 178 11.25 -11.55 11.94
N ARG A 179 11.87 -12.42 12.75
CA ARG A 179 11.54 -12.54 14.18
C ARG A 179 11.89 -11.28 14.97
N LEU A 180 13.04 -10.67 14.70
CA LEU A 180 13.49 -9.47 15.40
C LEU A 180 12.68 -8.24 15.02
N LEU A 181 12.31 -8.09 13.75
CA LEU A 181 11.42 -7.03 13.26
C LEU A 181 10.09 -7.04 14.02
N ALA A 182 9.47 -8.21 14.19
CA ALA A 182 8.23 -8.33 14.96
C ALA A 182 8.41 -7.93 16.44
N ARG A 183 9.51 -8.38 17.06
CA ARG A 183 9.83 -8.05 18.46
C ARG A 183 10.09 -6.57 18.66
N TRP A 184 10.87 -5.94 17.79
CA TRP A 184 11.17 -4.52 17.85
C TRP A 184 9.94 -3.66 17.56
N ALA A 185 9.06 -4.09 16.65
CA ALA A 185 7.80 -3.40 16.44
C ALA A 185 6.88 -3.49 17.67
N ARG A 186 6.80 -4.64 18.34
CA ARG A 186 6.10 -4.80 19.63
C ARG A 186 6.69 -3.94 20.74
N GLU A 187 8.02 -3.86 20.80
CA GLU A 187 8.73 -2.99 21.74
C GLU A 187 8.40 -1.51 21.48
N ALA A 188 8.47 -1.06 20.22
CA ALA A 188 8.21 0.32 19.84
C ALA A 188 6.80 0.79 20.22
N ILE A 189 5.75 0.02 19.90
CA ILE A 189 4.37 0.38 20.27
C ILE A 189 4.16 0.34 21.80
N SER A 190 4.88 -0.53 22.51
CA SER A 190 4.79 -0.62 23.97
C SER A 190 5.45 0.60 24.62
N GLN A 191 6.61 1.02 24.12
CA GLN A 191 7.28 2.26 24.54
C GLN A 191 6.46 3.52 24.20
N ALA A 192 5.65 3.46 23.14
CA ALA A 192 4.68 4.51 22.79
C ALA A 192 3.40 4.49 23.65
N GLY A 193 3.26 3.52 24.58
CA GLY A 193 2.08 3.41 25.45
C GLY A 193 0.83 2.80 24.77
N ARG A 194 1.02 2.17 23.61
CA ARG A 194 -0.02 1.58 22.75
C ARG A 194 0.22 0.08 22.47
N PRO A 195 0.39 -0.78 23.50
CA PRO A 195 0.79 -2.18 23.33
C PRO A 195 -0.22 -3.05 22.54
N GLY A 196 -1.47 -2.58 22.38
CA GLY A 196 -2.51 -3.22 21.61
C GLY A 196 -2.56 -2.82 20.14
N MET A 197 -1.75 -1.84 19.70
CA MET A 197 -1.75 -1.33 18.33
C MET A 197 -1.50 -2.44 17.30
N HIS A 198 -2.21 -2.35 16.18
CA HIS A 198 -2.04 -3.23 15.03
C HIS A 198 -0.64 -3.04 14.42
N ILE A 199 0.02 -4.15 14.09
CA ILE A 199 1.23 -4.15 13.26
C ILE A 199 0.87 -4.79 11.92
N ASN A 200 1.01 -4.04 10.84
CA ASN A 200 0.46 -4.43 9.55
C ASN A 200 1.32 -5.45 8.76
N ASP A 201 2.62 -5.56 9.08
CA ASP A 201 3.57 -6.47 8.44
C ASP A 201 4.94 -6.51 9.15
N VAL A 202 5.79 -7.46 8.72
CA VAL A 202 7.26 -7.37 8.81
C VAL A 202 7.91 -7.39 7.42
N ALA A 203 8.85 -6.48 7.17
CA ALA A 203 9.45 -6.34 5.84
C ALA A 203 10.67 -7.27 5.63
N VAL A 204 10.40 -8.49 5.15
CA VAL A 204 11.38 -9.46 4.63
C VAL A 204 10.97 -9.93 3.23
N VAL A 205 11.91 -10.43 2.43
CA VAL A 205 11.72 -10.68 0.99
C VAL A 205 11.08 -12.04 0.71
N SER A 206 11.52 -13.09 1.41
CA SER A 206 11.02 -14.45 1.20
C SER A 206 9.68 -14.68 1.93
N PRO A 207 8.62 -15.19 1.26
CA PRO A 207 7.35 -15.53 1.91
C PRO A 207 7.52 -16.43 3.12
N GLU A 208 8.38 -17.46 3.02
CA GLU A 208 8.65 -18.41 4.10
C GLU A 208 9.35 -17.78 5.32
N ALA A 209 10.08 -16.68 5.15
CA ALA A 209 10.73 -15.99 6.26
C ALA A 209 9.72 -15.26 7.15
N LYS A 210 8.60 -14.79 6.58
CA LYS A 210 7.52 -14.11 7.32
C LYS A 210 6.90 -15.00 8.40
N LEU A 211 6.92 -16.32 8.22
CA LEU A 211 6.46 -17.29 9.23
C LEU A 211 7.19 -17.13 10.57
N CYS A 212 8.47 -16.71 10.55
CA CYS A 212 9.26 -16.52 11.78
C CYS A 212 8.84 -15.31 12.62
N ALA A 213 7.98 -14.43 12.10
CA ALA A 213 7.43 -13.30 12.83
C ALA A 213 6.17 -13.64 13.63
N LEU A 214 5.55 -14.80 13.36
CA LEU A 214 4.30 -15.21 14.00
C LEU A 214 4.59 -15.82 15.38
N ASP A 215 4.19 -15.11 16.42
CA ASP A 215 4.31 -15.53 17.82
C ASP A 215 3.33 -14.70 18.66
N PRO A 216 2.24 -15.27 19.21
CA PRO A 216 1.25 -14.49 19.96
C PRO A 216 1.81 -13.79 21.20
N ALA A 217 2.89 -14.33 21.79
CA ALA A 217 3.49 -13.79 23.00
C ALA A 217 4.52 -12.69 22.70
N TYR A 218 5.35 -12.88 21.67
CA TYR A 218 6.52 -12.01 21.43
C TYR A 218 6.61 -11.38 20.04
N GLY A 219 5.74 -11.76 19.10
CA GLY A 219 5.77 -11.31 17.72
C GLY A 219 4.41 -10.81 17.23
N LEU A 220 4.05 -11.19 16.01
CA LEU A 220 2.77 -10.87 15.40
C LEU A 220 1.68 -11.83 15.88
N ARG A 221 0.55 -11.24 16.24
CA ARG A 221 -0.65 -11.86 16.81
C ARG A 221 -1.72 -12.06 15.74
N PRO A 222 -2.78 -12.85 16.01
CA PRO A 222 -3.93 -12.93 15.10
C PRO A 222 -4.60 -11.57 14.80
N SER A 223 -4.51 -10.60 15.71
CA SER A 223 -5.02 -9.23 15.51
C SER A 223 -4.11 -8.34 14.63
N ASP A 224 -2.98 -8.88 14.17
CA ASP A 224 -2.01 -8.18 13.31
C ASP A 224 -2.18 -8.55 11.84
N GLY A 225 -1.30 -8.02 11.01
CA GLY A 225 -1.26 -8.25 9.58
C GLY A 225 0.04 -8.90 9.14
N ILE A 226 -0.05 -9.69 8.07
CA ILE A 226 1.10 -10.03 7.23
C ILE A 226 0.74 -9.69 5.79
N ILE A 227 1.67 -9.02 5.11
CA ILE A 227 1.56 -8.75 3.69
C ILE A 227 1.98 -9.98 2.87
N VAL A 228 1.11 -10.37 1.94
CA VAL A 228 1.39 -11.30 0.85
C VAL A 228 1.43 -10.50 -0.45
N SER A 229 2.63 -10.27 -0.97
CA SER A 229 2.82 -9.50 -2.20
C SER A 229 2.47 -10.32 -3.44
N GLN A 230 1.79 -9.72 -4.40
CA GLN A 230 1.67 -10.25 -5.74
C GLN A 230 2.97 -10.02 -6.51
N MET A 231 3.22 -10.88 -7.49
CA MET A 231 4.30 -10.70 -8.44
C MET A 231 3.77 -9.86 -9.61
N ILE A 232 4.61 -8.97 -10.14
CA ILE A 232 4.23 -7.93 -11.10
C ILE A 232 4.13 -8.53 -12.52
N GLU A 233 3.01 -8.41 -13.25
CA GLU A 233 1.64 -8.01 -12.86
C GLU A 233 0.73 -9.24 -12.93
N LEU A 234 -0.33 -9.33 -12.12
CA LEU A 234 -1.28 -10.45 -12.12
C LEU A 234 -0.61 -11.83 -11.97
N LYS A 235 0.41 -11.92 -11.11
CA LYS A 235 1.14 -13.16 -10.84
C LYS A 235 1.20 -13.52 -9.36
N THR A 236 1.37 -14.81 -9.10
CA THR A 236 1.62 -15.42 -7.80
C THR A 236 2.67 -16.53 -7.92
N SER A 237 2.93 -17.24 -6.83
CA SER A 237 3.77 -18.43 -6.80
C SER A 237 3.27 -19.41 -5.74
N LEU A 238 3.71 -20.68 -5.81
CA LEU A 238 3.36 -21.66 -4.77
C LEU A 238 3.88 -21.24 -3.39
N GLN A 239 4.99 -20.51 -3.30
CA GLN A 239 5.47 -19.97 -2.01
C GLN A 239 4.50 -18.96 -1.40
N HIS A 240 3.88 -18.09 -2.22
CA HIS A 240 2.88 -17.14 -1.74
C HIS A 240 1.59 -17.87 -1.32
N LEU A 241 1.14 -18.85 -2.09
CA LEU A 241 -0.03 -19.67 -1.73
C LEU A 241 0.20 -20.50 -0.45
N SER A 242 1.41 -21.04 -0.25
CA SER A 242 1.78 -21.71 1.00
C SER A 242 1.81 -20.76 2.20
N LEU A 243 2.26 -19.51 2.00
CA LEU A 243 2.17 -18.50 3.05
C LEU A 243 0.70 -18.20 3.39
N VAL A 244 -0.16 -18.02 2.38
CA VAL A 244 -1.61 -17.81 2.59
C VAL A 244 -2.23 -18.94 3.40
N GLU A 245 -1.94 -20.21 3.07
CA GLU A 245 -2.43 -21.37 3.81
C GLU A 245 -2.11 -21.25 5.30
N HIS A 246 -0.86 -20.97 5.62
CA HIS A 246 -0.43 -20.86 7.00
C HIS A 246 -1.06 -19.67 7.73
N LEU A 247 -1.17 -18.51 7.08
CA LEU A 247 -1.77 -17.31 7.67
C LEU A 247 -3.26 -17.51 7.96
N GLN A 248 -3.99 -18.20 7.09
CA GLN A 248 -5.38 -18.59 7.33
C GLN A 248 -5.52 -19.53 8.52
N SER A 249 -4.62 -20.50 8.65
CA SER A 249 -4.59 -21.44 9.78
C SER A 249 -4.26 -20.73 11.11
N TYR A 250 -3.33 -19.77 11.09
CA TYR A 250 -2.94 -18.97 12.25
C TYR A 250 -4.02 -17.93 12.64
N GLY A 251 -4.88 -17.53 11.71
CA GLY A 251 -5.99 -16.59 11.94
C GLY A 251 -5.57 -15.12 11.98
N ILE A 252 -4.47 -14.76 11.31
CA ILE A 252 -3.98 -13.38 11.19
C ILE A 252 -4.58 -12.68 9.97
N HIS A 253 -4.68 -11.35 10.00
CA HIS A 253 -5.09 -10.61 8.81
C HIS A 253 -4.07 -10.75 7.68
N ILE A 254 -4.58 -11.02 6.48
CA ILE A 254 -3.78 -11.08 5.27
C ILE A 254 -3.95 -9.76 4.54
N GLY A 255 -2.86 -8.99 4.43
CA GLY A 255 -2.79 -7.84 3.53
C GLY A 255 -2.32 -8.30 2.15
N ASN A 256 -3.11 -8.10 1.10
CA ASN A 256 -2.60 -8.27 -0.26
C ASN A 256 -1.78 -7.02 -0.63
N LEU A 257 -0.57 -7.16 -1.19
CA LEU A 257 0.19 -6.02 -1.73
C LEU A 257 0.38 -6.17 -3.23
N MET A 258 0.11 -5.11 -3.97
CA MET A 258 0.31 -5.03 -5.40
C MET A 258 1.07 -3.75 -5.72
N THR A 259 2.05 -3.86 -6.62
CA THR A 259 2.96 -2.76 -6.96
C THR A 259 2.88 -2.54 -8.47
N PRO A 260 1.75 -2.05 -8.98
CA PRO A 260 1.55 -1.90 -10.40
C PRO A 260 2.56 -0.87 -10.93
N ILE A 261 3.16 -1.18 -12.06
CA ILE A 261 4.22 -0.38 -12.65
C ILE A 261 3.62 0.52 -13.73
N LEU A 262 3.43 1.78 -13.37
CA LEU A 262 3.01 2.82 -14.31
C LEU A 262 4.10 3.04 -15.36
N GLY A 263 3.78 2.82 -16.63
CA GLY A 263 4.73 2.78 -17.74
C GLY A 263 5.34 1.39 -18.00
N GLY A 264 4.92 0.36 -17.26
CA GLY A 264 5.31 -1.04 -17.43
C GLY A 264 4.44 -1.78 -18.45
N TYR A 265 4.17 -3.08 -18.20
CA TYR A 265 3.38 -3.92 -19.11
C TYR A 265 1.93 -3.44 -19.26
N ALA A 266 1.37 -2.80 -18.24
CA ALA A 266 0.03 -2.20 -18.29
C ALA A 266 -0.02 -0.91 -19.14
N GLY A 267 1.13 -0.33 -19.48
CA GLY A 267 1.22 0.91 -20.27
C GLY A 267 0.95 2.17 -19.43
N GLY A 268 0.07 3.04 -19.91
CA GLY A 268 -0.25 4.33 -19.30
C GLY A 268 -1.10 4.20 -18.02
N PRO A 269 -1.50 5.35 -17.43
CA PRO A 269 -2.32 5.37 -16.22
C PRO A 269 -3.64 4.59 -16.37
N GLU A 270 -4.28 4.63 -17.54
CA GLU A 270 -5.54 3.93 -17.82
C GLU A 270 -5.39 2.42 -17.73
N GLY A 271 -4.39 1.86 -18.41
CA GLY A 271 -4.12 0.43 -18.37
C GLY A 271 -3.63 -0.03 -17.00
N THR A 272 -2.84 0.80 -16.32
CA THR A 272 -2.37 0.53 -14.95
C THR A 272 -3.54 0.43 -13.98
N ALA A 273 -4.54 1.30 -14.08
CA ALA A 273 -5.76 1.23 -13.26
C ALA A 273 -6.55 -0.07 -13.49
N ILE A 274 -6.76 -0.47 -14.76
CA ILE A 274 -7.44 -1.73 -15.11
C ILE A 274 -6.72 -2.94 -14.50
N VAL A 275 -5.42 -3.05 -14.72
CA VAL A 275 -4.62 -4.17 -14.20
C VAL A 275 -4.66 -4.19 -12.68
N ASN A 276 -4.54 -3.04 -12.03
CA ASN A 276 -4.49 -2.99 -10.58
C ASN A 276 -5.84 -3.34 -9.92
N VAL A 277 -6.97 -2.94 -10.51
CA VAL A 277 -8.30 -3.42 -10.05
C VAL A 277 -8.42 -4.95 -10.22
N ALA A 278 -7.88 -5.51 -11.31
CA ALA A 278 -7.86 -6.96 -11.50
C ALA A 278 -7.00 -7.67 -10.44
N GLU A 279 -5.87 -7.09 -10.04
CA GLU A 279 -5.02 -7.61 -8.96
C GLU A 279 -5.70 -7.55 -7.58
N HIS A 280 -6.47 -6.49 -7.31
CA HIS A 280 -7.30 -6.42 -6.11
C HIS A 280 -8.30 -7.58 -6.06
N ILE A 281 -9.02 -7.81 -7.16
CA ILE A 281 -9.98 -8.93 -7.27
C ILE A 281 -9.25 -10.27 -7.13
N ALA A 282 -8.10 -10.45 -7.79
CA ALA A 282 -7.29 -11.67 -7.69
C ALA A 282 -6.82 -11.94 -6.26
N GLY A 283 -6.40 -10.91 -5.52
CA GLY A 283 -6.01 -11.04 -4.11
C GLY A 283 -7.18 -11.45 -3.21
N ALA A 284 -8.38 -10.91 -3.46
CA ALA A 284 -9.57 -11.24 -2.69
C ALA A 284 -9.97 -12.70 -2.96
N VAL A 285 -9.68 -13.16 -4.18
CA VAL A 285 -10.03 -14.50 -4.62
C VAL A 285 -9.03 -15.56 -4.16
N CYS A 286 -7.75 -15.33 -4.39
CA CYS A 286 -6.70 -16.33 -4.19
C CYS A 286 -6.06 -16.27 -2.81
N TYR A 287 -6.00 -15.09 -2.19
CA TYR A 287 -5.34 -14.91 -0.89
C TYR A 287 -6.33 -14.76 0.26
N SER A 288 -7.63 -14.58 -0.02
CA SER A 288 -8.66 -14.25 0.98
C SER A 288 -8.23 -13.08 1.87
N ALA A 289 -7.64 -12.06 1.24
CA ALA A 289 -7.09 -10.92 1.93
C ALA A 289 -8.17 -10.13 2.69
N SER A 290 -7.80 -9.61 3.86
CA SER A 290 -8.64 -8.71 4.66
C SER A 290 -8.64 -7.29 4.12
N TYR A 291 -7.52 -6.86 3.53
CA TYR A 291 -7.32 -5.54 2.93
C TYR A 291 -6.21 -5.57 1.87
N HIS A 292 -6.15 -4.54 1.02
CA HIS A 292 -5.36 -4.54 -0.21
C HIS A 292 -4.58 -3.24 -0.39
N TYR A 293 -3.26 -3.33 -0.55
CA TYR A 293 -2.37 -2.18 -0.72
C TYR A 293 -2.09 -1.83 -2.19
N CYS A 294 -2.53 -0.66 -2.64
CA CYS A 294 -2.14 -0.11 -3.93
C CYS A 294 -0.82 0.66 -3.80
N SER A 295 0.31 0.00 -4.10
CA SER A 295 1.66 0.59 -4.07
C SER A 295 2.15 0.92 -5.48
N LEU A 296 1.42 1.77 -6.20
CA LEU A 296 1.77 2.15 -7.57
C LEU A 296 3.18 2.78 -7.64
N THR A 297 3.98 2.31 -8.60
CA THR A 297 5.33 2.82 -8.84
C THR A 297 5.47 3.27 -10.29
N ASN A 298 5.82 4.54 -10.50
CA ASN A 298 6.18 5.05 -11.82
C ASN A 298 7.60 4.63 -12.22
N VAL A 299 7.79 4.04 -13.41
CA VAL A 299 9.10 3.62 -13.92
C VAL A 299 10.16 4.72 -13.96
N LYS A 300 9.74 5.99 -14.10
CA LYS A 300 10.66 7.14 -14.17
C LYS A 300 11.07 7.64 -12.79
N ASN A 301 10.09 7.81 -11.92
CA ASN A 301 10.26 8.59 -10.69
C ASN A 301 10.35 7.70 -9.43
N LEU A 302 9.93 6.43 -9.54
CA LEU A 302 9.82 5.46 -8.44
C LEU A 302 8.95 5.93 -7.27
N ASN A 303 7.87 6.63 -7.62
CA ASN A 303 6.80 7.10 -6.73
C ASN A 303 5.45 7.08 -7.49
N GLY A 304 4.37 7.46 -6.81
CA GLY A 304 3.02 7.53 -7.38
C GLY A 304 2.33 8.89 -7.17
N THR A 305 3.10 9.94 -6.87
CA THR A 305 2.60 11.27 -6.45
C THR A 305 2.57 12.30 -7.58
N ASP A 306 2.87 11.89 -8.82
CA ASP A 306 2.65 12.68 -10.03
C ASP A 306 1.19 12.62 -10.52
N ARG A 307 0.80 13.50 -11.45
CA ARG A 307 -0.58 13.53 -11.97
C ARG A 307 -1.06 12.18 -12.52
N PRO A 308 -0.28 11.46 -13.35
CA PRO A 308 -0.71 10.14 -13.84
C PRO A 308 -0.81 9.10 -12.71
N GLY A 309 0.10 9.13 -11.73
CA GLY A 309 0.05 8.25 -10.57
C GLY A 309 -1.19 8.49 -9.72
N LEU A 310 -1.44 9.73 -9.31
CA LEU A 310 -2.61 10.11 -8.52
C LEU A 310 -3.93 9.80 -9.26
N TRP A 311 -3.97 10.00 -10.58
CA TRP A 311 -5.13 9.58 -11.38
C TRP A 311 -5.33 8.07 -11.34
N ALA A 312 -4.28 7.29 -11.56
CA ALA A 312 -4.40 5.83 -11.59
C ALA A 312 -4.81 5.27 -10.23
N ILE A 313 -4.20 5.75 -9.13
CA ILE A 313 -4.54 5.34 -7.76
C ILE A 313 -5.99 5.74 -7.42
N SER A 314 -6.38 6.99 -7.70
CA SER A 314 -7.73 7.45 -7.39
C SER A 314 -8.77 6.72 -8.23
N MET A 315 -8.47 6.38 -9.48
CA MET A 315 -9.35 5.59 -10.34
C MET A 315 -9.53 4.16 -9.80
N VAL A 316 -8.46 3.51 -9.33
CA VAL A 316 -8.55 2.20 -8.65
C VAL A 316 -9.46 2.29 -7.43
N GLY A 317 -9.24 3.30 -6.56
CA GLY A 317 -10.06 3.53 -5.38
C GLY A 317 -11.54 3.69 -5.72
N GLN A 318 -11.85 4.55 -6.70
CA GLN A 318 -13.22 4.81 -7.15
C GLN A 318 -13.88 3.55 -7.74
N ALA A 319 -13.18 2.85 -8.63
CA ALA A 319 -13.68 1.63 -9.27
C ALA A 319 -14.05 0.56 -8.24
N LEU A 320 -13.18 0.33 -7.25
CA LEU A 320 -13.41 -0.66 -6.19
C LEU A 320 -14.52 -0.23 -5.23
N SER A 321 -14.51 1.02 -4.77
CA SER A 321 -15.45 1.55 -3.77
C SER A 321 -16.89 1.59 -4.28
N ARG A 322 -17.07 1.75 -5.61
CA ARG A 322 -18.38 1.75 -6.27
C ARG A 322 -18.91 0.36 -6.56
N ASN A 323 -18.03 -0.60 -6.87
CA ASN A 323 -18.43 -1.88 -7.45
C ASN A 323 -18.13 -3.10 -6.58
N SER A 324 -17.54 -2.91 -5.39
CA SER A 324 -17.18 -4.01 -4.48
C SER A 324 -17.10 -3.57 -3.01
N GLU A 325 -16.87 -4.55 -2.14
CA GLU A 325 -16.57 -4.34 -0.71
C GLU A 325 -15.06 -4.54 -0.40
N ILE A 326 -14.20 -4.41 -1.42
CA ILE A 326 -12.75 -4.54 -1.23
C ILE A 326 -12.23 -3.33 -0.45
N MET A 327 -11.69 -3.58 0.74
CA MET A 327 -10.95 -2.57 1.50
C MET A 327 -9.58 -2.31 0.87
N SER A 328 -9.47 -1.18 0.16
CA SER A 328 -8.21 -0.73 -0.45
C SER A 328 -7.49 0.30 0.43
N VAL A 329 -6.17 0.24 0.41
CA VAL A 329 -5.23 1.10 1.13
C VAL A 329 -4.27 1.68 0.10
N TYR A 330 -4.20 2.99 -0.05
CA TYR A 330 -3.20 3.63 -0.89
C TYR A 330 -1.85 3.63 -0.16
N ASP A 331 -0.84 3.00 -0.74
CA ASP A 331 0.53 3.03 -0.23
C ASP A 331 1.31 4.18 -0.87
N CYS A 332 1.43 5.28 -0.12
CA CYS A 332 1.99 6.54 -0.58
C CYS A 332 3.51 6.53 -0.58
N TYR A 333 4.10 6.32 -1.75
CA TYR A 333 5.52 6.52 -1.99
C TYR A 333 5.79 7.91 -2.57
N CYS A 334 6.73 8.62 -1.96
CA CYS A 334 7.14 9.97 -2.31
C CYS A 334 8.56 9.98 -2.89
N ALA A 335 8.83 10.92 -3.79
CA ALA A 335 10.15 11.13 -4.38
C ALA A 335 11.12 11.76 -3.38
N SER A 336 10.64 12.73 -2.61
CA SER A 336 11.44 13.51 -1.66
C SER A 336 11.70 12.76 -0.35
N GLY A 337 12.69 13.22 0.42
CA GLY A 337 13.03 12.68 1.73
C GLY A 337 12.66 13.58 2.91
N PRO A 338 12.76 13.06 4.14
CA PRO A 338 12.40 13.79 5.36
C PRO A 338 13.19 15.09 5.54
N GLY A 339 12.59 16.12 6.13
CA GLY A 339 13.23 17.43 6.27
C GLY A 339 13.02 18.36 5.07
N GLU A 340 12.27 17.93 4.06
CA GLU A 340 11.97 18.70 2.86
C GLU A 340 10.49 19.07 2.78
N GLU A 341 10.21 20.31 2.36
CA GLU A 341 8.83 20.79 2.13
C GLU A 341 8.12 19.92 1.09
N MET A 342 8.87 19.47 0.08
CA MET A 342 8.35 18.67 -1.03
C MET A 342 7.74 17.35 -0.55
N LEU A 343 8.35 16.66 0.43
CA LEU A 343 7.80 15.41 0.96
C LEU A 343 6.41 15.62 1.59
N LEU A 344 6.24 16.70 2.35
CA LEU A 344 4.96 17.01 2.99
C LEU A 344 3.87 17.36 1.97
N LEU A 345 4.23 18.06 0.89
CA LEU A 345 3.31 18.36 -0.21
C LEU A 345 2.92 17.10 -1.00
N GLU A 346 3.87 16.20 -1.25
CA GLU A 346 3.60 14.89 -1.88
C GLU A 346 2.66 14.03 -1.01
N ALA A 347 2.94 13.95 0.29
CA ALA A 347 2.12 13.24 1.27
C ALA A 347 0.69 13.80 1.33
N ALA A 348 0.55 15.14 1.36
CA ALA A 348 -0.75 15.79 1.36
C ALA A 348 -1.54 15.52 0.07
N ALA A 349 -0.89 15.64 -1.09
CA ALA A 349 -1.54 15.35 -2.37
C ALA A 349 -2.02 13.89 -2.47
N GLY A 350 -1.19 12.95 -2.02
CA GLY A 350 -1.55 11.54 -1.91
C GLY A 350 -2.73 11.29 -0.97
N GLY A 351 -2.70 11.91 0.21
CA GLY A 351 -3.77 11.79 1.22
C GLY A 351 -5.11 12.31 0.73
N VAL A 352 -5.13 13.48 0.09
CA VAL A 352 -6.35 14.06 -0.51
C VAL A 352 -6.90 13.13 -1.58
N ALA A 353 -6.09 12.73 -2.57
CA ALA A 353 -6.52 11.90 -3.68
C ALA A 353 -7.08 10.54 -3.22
N ALA A 354 -6.40 9.88 -2.29
CA ALA A 354 -6.85 8.60 -1.74
C ALA A 354 -8.13 8.72 -0.91
N SER A 355 -8.25 9.79 -0.11
CA SER A 355 -9.41 9.98 0.77
C SER A 355 -10.71 10.15 -0.03
N VAL A 356 -10.72 11.03 -1.03
CA VAL A 356 -11.92 11.24 -1.86
C VAL A 356 -12.21 10.07 -2.80
N ALA A 357 -11.20 9.24 -3.12
CA ALA A 357 -11.37 8.04 -3.91
C ALA A 357 -11.94 6.83 -3.14
N GLY A 358 -12.14 6.96 -1.82
CA GLY A 358 -12.66 5.86 -0.99
C GLY A 358 -11.60 4.86 -0.51
N MET A 359 -10.34 5.29 -0.41
CA MET A 359 -9.26 4.42 0.09
C MET A 359 -8.90 4.74 1.54
N ASN A 360 -8.39 3.74 2.26
CA ASN A 360 -7.57 3.97 3.45
C ASN A 360 -6.15 4.35 3.00
N VAL A 361 -5.24 4.72 3.91
CA VAL A 361 -3.90 5.19 3.55
C VAL A 361 -2.78 4.44 4.25
N MET A 362 -1.63 4.35 3.61
CA MET A 362 -0.36 3.85 4.16
C MET A 362 0.76 4.76 3.70
N GLY A 363 1.77 4.94 4.54
CA GLY A 363 2.98 5.66 4.13
C GLY A 363 3.61 6.53 5.22
N CYS A 364 4.52 7.42 4.86
CA CYS A 364 5.06 7.59 3.49
C CYS A 364 6.34 6.77 3.27
N GLY A 365 6.43 6.10 2.12
CA GLY A 365 7.69 5.58 1.60
C GLY A 365 8.50 6.72 0.97
N SER A 366 9.42 7.32 1.73
CA SER A 366 10.21 8.47 1.26
C SER A 366 11.40 8.06 0.40
N CYS A 367 11.93 8.98 -0.42
CA CYS A 367 13.07 8.76 -1.33
C CYS A 367 12.91 7.56 -2.29
N GLY A 368 11.67 7.23 -2.68
CA GLY A 368 11.38 6.02 -3.45
C GLY A 368 11.86 4.73 -2.77
N GLY A 369 11.98 4.72 -1.44
CA GLY A 369 12.38 3.58 -0.62
C GLY A 369 13.86 3.18 -0.65
N LYS A 370 14.75 4.04 -1.18
CA LYS A 370 16.14 3.65 -1.47
C LYS A 370 17.16 3.93 -0.38
N LEU A 371 16.91 4.95 0.43
CA LEU A 371 17.91 5.47 1.36
C LEU A 371 17.66 4.94 2.77
N VAL A 372 18.74 4.58 3.45
CA VAL A 372 18.69 4.03 4.81
C VAL A 372 18.25 5.14 5.78
N ASP A 373 17.30 4.83 6.66
CA ASP A 373 16.81 5.70 7.74
C ASP A 373 16.18 7.03 7.28
N HIS A 374 15.75 7.12 6.01
CA HIS A 374 15.02 8.28 5.50
C HIS A 374 13.51 8.08 5.67
N SER A 375 13.05 7.87 6.90
CA SER A 375 11.62 7.73 7.21
C SER A 375 11.34 8.17 8.65
N THR A 376 10.30 8.98 8.85
CA THR A 376 9.92 9.54 10.16
C THR A 376 8.41 9.62 10.35
N GLY A 377 7.97 9.80 11.60
CA GLY A 377 6.53 9.93 11.91
C GLY A 377 5.83 11.13 11.28
N LEU A 378 6.55 12.22 10.98
CA LEU A 378 5.92 13.49 10.56
C LEU A 378 5.35 13.45 9.14
N GLU A 379 5.99 12.79 8.18
CA GLU A 379 5.41 12.64 6.85
C GLU A 379 4.13 11.77 6.86
N ALA A 380 4.09 10.75 7.73
CA ALA A 380 2.89 9.95 7.92
C ALA A 380 1.77 10.72 8.63
N ARG A 381 2.13 11.59 9.59
CA ARG A 381 1.19 12.54 10.21
C ARG A 381 0.56 13.44 9.15
N MET A 382 1.36 14.04 8.27
CA MET A 382 0.88 14.90 7.18
C MET A 382 -0.07 14.14 6.24
N LEU A 383 0.32 12.93 5.83
CA LEU A 383 -0.52 12.06 4.99
C LEU A 383 -1.90 11.83 5.64
N LYS A 384 -1.92 11.44 6.92
CA LYS A 384 -3.14 11.17 7.67
C LYS A 384 -4.00 12.41 7.85
N GLU A 385 -3.42 13.53 8.25
CA GLU A 385 -4.16 14.77 8.50
C GLU A 385 -4.75 15.34 7.22
N ALA A 386 -4.00 15.35 6.12
CA ALA A 386 -4.53 15.74 4.81
C ALA A 386 -5.65 14.81 4.33
N ALA A 387 -5.49 13.49 4.54
CA ALA A 387 -6.52 12.53 4.19
C ALA A 387 -7.78 12.67 5.05
N ALA A 388 -7.63 12.98 6.35
CA ALA A 388 -8.75 13.25 7.25
C ALA A 388 -9.46 14.57 6.91
N ALA A 389 -8.70 15.63 6.59
CA ALA A 389 -9.24 16.92 6.16
C ALA A 389 -10.03 16.83 4.84
N ALA A 390 -9.64 15.89 3.96
CA ALA A 390 -10.35 15.60 2.71
C ALA A 390 -11.53 14.62 2.87
N ALA A 391 -11.80 14.08 4.07
CA ALA A 391 -12.93 13.18 4.26
C ALA A 391 -14.25 13.96 4.07
N GLY A 392 -15.14 13.44 3.22
CA GLY A 392 -16.39 14.11 2.86
C GLY A 392 -16.25 15.27 1.86
N MET A 393 -15.04 15.56 1.38
CA MET A 393 -14.79 16.54 0.33
C MET A 393 -15.24 16.00 -1.03
N SER A 394 -15.79 16.86 -1.90
CA SER A 394 -16.11 16.45 -3.27
C SER A 394 -14.83 16.24 -4.09
N ARG A 395 -14.86 15.32 -5.08
CA ARG A 395 -13.73 15.15 -6.00
C ARG A 395 -13.42 16.41 -6.81
N ALA A 396 -14.43 17.26 -7.05
CA ALA A 396 -14.24 18.55 -7.72
C ALA A 396 -13.37 19.50 -6.87
N ASP A 397 -13.71 19.67 -5.60
CA ASP A 397 -12.94 20.52 -4.67
C ASP A 397 -11.53 19.96 -4.45
N ALA A 398 -11.41 18.64 -4.32
CA ALA A 398 -10.12 17.97 -4.24
C ALA A 398 -9.24 18.25 -5.47
N ASN A 399 -9.81 18.23 -6.68
CA ASN A 399 -9.08 18.61 -7.89
C ASN A 399 -8.64 20.09 -7.86
N GLU A 400 -9.44 21.02 -7.33
CA GLU A 400 -9.01 22.41 -7.20
C GLU A 400 -7.78 22.55 -6.30
N ILE A 401 -7.75 21.82 -5.19
CA ILE A 401 -6.62 21.80 -4.25
C ILE A 401 -5.40 21.13 -4.90
N LEU A 402 -5.57 19.93 -5.45
CA LEU A 402 -4.49 19.17 -6.09
C LEU A 402 -3.86 19.97 -7.25
N ASN A 403 -4.66 20.67 -8.06
CA ASN A 403 -4.16 21.51 -9.13
C ASN A 403 -3.34 22.72 -8.66
N LYS A 404 -3.50 23.15 -7.41
CA LYS A 404 -2.63 24.17 -6.77
C LYS A 404 -1.38 23.56 -6.14
N LEU A 405 -1.46 22.34 -5.61
CA LEU A 405 -0.34 21.66 -4.95
C LEU A 405 0.68 21.07 -5.94
N LEU A 406 0.21 20.31 -6.93
CA LEU A 406 1.05 19.57 -7.88
C LEU A 406 2.12 20.43 -8.57
N PRO A 407 1.83 21.65 -9.07
CA PRO A 407 2.84 22.50 -9.70
C PRO A 407 4.02 22.88 -8.80
N ARG A 408 3.88 22.79 -7.47
CA ARG A 408 4.94 23.13 -6.51
C ARG A 408 6.06 22.09 -6.46
N TYR A 409 5.81 20.88 -6.97
CA TYR A 409 6.78 19.79 -6.88
C TYR A 409 6.92 18.92 -8.14
N GLU A 410 5.96 18.90 -9.06
CA GLU A 410 5.91 17.91 -10.14
C GLU A 410 7.13 17.95 -11.09
N GLU A 411 7.76 19.11 -11.28
CA GLU A 411 8.98 19.24 -12.10
C GLU A 411 10.24 18.60 -11.47
N ARG A 412 10.19 18.32 -10.17
CA ARG A 412 11.30 17.78 -9.36
C ARG A 412 11.11 16.31 -8.97
N LEU A 413 10.01 15.66 -9.35
CA LEU A 413 9.72 14.27 -9.01
C LEU A 413 10.69 13.24 -9.60
N ASP A 414 11.46 13.63 -10.62
CA ASP A 414 12.51 12.77 -11.16
C ASP A 414 13.51 12.37 -10.08
N ILE A 415 13.90 11.09 -10.08
CA ILE A 415 14.72 10.49 -9.03
C ILE A 415 16.09 11.14 -8.82
N PHE A 416 16.61 11.82 -9.83
CA PHE A 416 17.88 12.53 -9.74
C PHE A 416 17.72 13.97 -9.24
N LYS A 417 16.50 14.51 -9.25
CA LYS A 417 16.18 15.89 -8.88
C LYS A 417 15.52 16.01 -7.52
N ALA A 418 14.73 15.02 -7.11
CA ALA A 418 14.00 15.06 -5.85
C ALA A 418 14.97 15.24 -4.68
N PRO A 419 14.72 16.20 -3.77
CA PRO A 419 15.63 16.44 -2.66
C PRO A 419 15.55 15.27 -1.69
N LYS A 420 16.73 14.76 -1.33
CA LYS A 420 16.88 13.55 -0.52
C LYS A 420 16.59 13.78 0.96
N GLY A 421 16.57 15.03 1.42
CA GLY A 421 16.36 15.33 2.82
C GLY A 421 17.46 14.77 3.72
N LYS A 422 17.07 14.42 4.94
CA LYS A 422 17.96 13.92 6.00
C LYS A 422 17.43 12.64 6.62
N THR A 423 18.29 11.99 7.41
CA THR A 423 17.92 10.76 8.14
C THR A 423 17.04 11.06 9.35
N PHE A 424 16.40 10.03 9.89
CA PHE A 424 15.71 10.06 11.17
C PHE A 424 16.60 10.61 12.28
N GLN A 425 17.86 10.15 12.36
CA GLN A 425 18.83 10.56 13.38
C GLN A 425 19.18 12.05 13.30
N ASP A 426 19.19 12.60 12.09
CA ASP A 426 19.43 14.02 11.86
C ASP A 426 18.23 14.88 12.28
N LEU A 427 17.00 14.38 12.10
CA LEU A 427 15.77 15.15 12.31
C LEU A 427 15.07 14.89 13.65
N TYR A 428 15.47 13.87 14.41
CA TYR A 428 14.81 13.47 15.66
C TYR A 428 15.77 13.43 16.84
N ASP A 429 15.25 13.77 18.01
CA ASP A 429 15.92 13.48 19.28
C ASP A 429 15.77 11.99 19.58
N LEU A 430 16.89 11.26 19.61
CA LEU A 430 16.88 9.80 19.75
C LEU A 430 16.42 9.34 21.14
N ALA A 431 16.44 10.17 22.18
CA ALA A 431 15.99 9.74 23.50
C ALA A 431 14.45 9.73 23.59
N SER A 432 13.84 10.80 23.11
CA SER A 432 12.39 11.00 23.12
C SER A 432 11.70 10.43 21.88
N ALA A 433 12.45 10.16 20.81
CA ALA A 433 11.95 9.88 19.47
C ALA A 433 11.04 10.99 18.92
N ARG A 434 11.20 12.25 19.36
CA ARG A 434 10.43 13.42 18.88
C ARG A 434 11.19 14.21 17.81
N PRO A 435 10.49 14.88 16.87
CA PRO A 435 11.14 15.70 15.87
C PRO A 435 11.89 16.87 16.52
N LYS A 436 13.03 17.23 15.96
CA LYS A 436 13.75 18.47 16.27
C LYS A 436 12.98 19.66 15.72
N ALA A 437 13.21 20.84 16.30
CA ALA A 437 12.54 22.08 15.91
C ALA A 437 12.61 22.33 14.39
N GLU A 438 13.77 22.09 13.75
CA GLU A 438 13.90 22.31 12.30
C GLU A 438 12.89 21.53 11.45
N TRP A 439 12.51 20.31 11.87
CA TRP A 439 11.54 19.50 11.12
C TRP A 439 10.11 19.84 11.51
N GLN A 440 9.86 20.06 12.80
CA GLN A 440 8.54 20.46 13.31
C GLN A 440 8.12 21.85 12.79
N ASP A 441 9.03 22.83 12.77
CA ASP A 441 8.73 24.18 12.27
C ASP A 441 8.38 24.17 10.78
N LEU A 442 9.05 23.30 9.99
CA LEU A 442 8.74 23.10 8.58
C LEU A 442 7.39 22.40 8.40
N TYR A 443 7.09 21.39 9.22
CA TYR A 443 5.76 20.77 9.27
C TYR A 443 4.67 21.81 9.51
N ASP A 444 4.81 22.60 10.57
CA ASP A 444 3.81 23.60 10.98
C ASP A 444 3.64 24.69 9.91
N LYS A 445 4.72 25.05 9.21
CA LYS A 445 4.65 25.96 8.05
C LYS A 445 3.78 25.37 6.94
N VAL A 446 4.04 24.13 6.54
CA VAL A 446 3.27 23.48 5.46
C VAL A 446 1.82 23.24 5.88
N ALA A 447 1.57 22.81 7.12
CA ALA A 447 0.22 22.63 7.66
C ALA A 447 -0.62 23.91 7.55
N ARG A 448 -0.04 25.08 7.89
CA ARG A 448 -0.70 26.39 7.71
C ARG A 448 -0.99 26.70 6.24
N GLU A 449 -0.03 26.48 5.35
CA GLU A 449 -0.23 26.71 3.91
C GLU A 449 -1.32 25.80 3.32
N LEU A 450 -1.43 24.55 3.78
CA LEU A 450 -2.49 23.63 3.39
C LEU A 450 -3.86 24.06 3.96
N SER A 451 -3.88 24.58 5.19
CA SER A 451 -5.08 25.16 5.80
C SER A 451 -5.59 26.37 5.03
N ASP A 452 -4.70 27.25 4.57
CA ASP A 452 -5.05 28.39 3.70
C ASP A 452 -5.61 27.94 2.33
N LEU A 453 -5.33 26.70 1.92
CA LEU A 453 -5.87 26.07 0.70
C LEU A 453 -7.18 25.31 0.94
N GLY A 454 -7.68 25.24 2.18
CA GLY A 454 -8.93 24.58 2.55
C GLY A 454 -8.78 23.16 3.09
N LEU A 455 -7.58 22.72 3.45
CA LEU A 455 -7.35 21.47 4.18
C LEU A 455 -7.06 21.77 5.64
N GLU A 456 -8.03 21.61 6.53
CA GLU A 456 -7.82 21.85 7.97
C GLU A 456 -6.84 20.81 8.56
N ILE A 457 -5.56 21.19 8.64
CA ILE A 457 -4.48 20.38 9.22
C ILE A 457 -4.32 20.77 10.71
N ALA A 458 -4.16 19.77 11.58
CA ALA A 458 -4.24 19.92 13.04
C ALA A 458 -2.98 20.52 13.68
#